data_AF-A0A519M7X7-F1
#
_entry.id   AF-A0A519M7X7-F1
#
_cell.length_a   1.000
_cell.length_b   1.000
_cell.length_c   1.000
_cell.angle_alpha   90.00
_cell.angle_beta   90.00
_cell.angle_gamma   90.00
#
_symmetry.space_group_name_H-M   'P 1'
#
loop_
_entity.id
_entity.type
_entity.pdbx_description
1 polymer ?
#
loop_
_entity_poly.entity_id
_entity_poly.type
_entity_poly.pdbx_seq_one_letter_code
_entity_poly.pdbx_strand_id
1 'polypeptide(L)'
;MCYRKHLRQVRHARRRAKAQQRALLALELEGFVALTLHTVTATLTVPIEREVGAQVADTLREALRERRRALKTEATQLRRDGGENAYRRDYARAEPVAPPSTPTASSPFGDSSALPLPPDGAPALQS
;
A
#
# COMPACT_ATOMS: atom_id res chain seq x y z
N MET A 1 6.11 -41.42 -8.89
CA MET A 1 7.29 -40.53 -8.93
C MET A 1 8.48 -41.30 -9.49
N CYS A 2 9.10 -40.88 -10.61
CA CYS A 2 10.08 -41.71 -11.33
C CYS A 2 11.53 -41.24 -11.08
N TYR A 3 12.33 -42.07 -10.40
CA TYR A 3 13.74 -41.83 -10.04
C TYR A 3 14.62 -41.27 -11.18
N ARG A 4 14.45 -41.78 -12.42
CA ARG A 4 15.16 -41.29 -13.62
C ARG A 4 14.93 -39.79 -13.93
N LYS A 5 13.75 -39.22 -13.61
CA LYS A 5 13.46 -37.79 -13.85
C LYS A 5 14.25 -36.91 -12.88
N HIS A 6 14.25 -37.24 -11.58
CA HIS A 6 15.08 -36.55 -10.58
C HIS A 6 16.58 -36.62 -10.90
N LEU A 7 17.09 -37.79 -11.29
CA LEU A 7 18.51 -37.94 -11.68
C LEU A 7 18.91 -37.03 -12.85
N ARG A 8 18.01 -36.80 -13.82
CA ARG A 8 18.25 -35.84 -14.92
C ARG A 8 18.26 -34.40 -14.41
N GLN A 9 17.31 -34.02 -13.56
CA GLN A 9 17.26 -32.68 -12.94
C GLN A 9 18.52 -32.38 -12.12
N VAL A 10 18.95 -33.30 -11.25
CA VAL A 10 20.18 -33.16 -10.44
C VAL A 10 21.42 -33.02 -11.33
N ARG A 11 21.53 -33.80 -12.41
CA ARG A 11 22.64 -33.66 -13.38
C ARG A 11 22.62 -32.32 -14.11
N HIS A 12 21.45 -31.80 -14.48
CA HIS A 12 21.32 -30.45 -15.08
C HIS A 12 21.68 -29.34 -14.09
N ALA A 13 21.18 -29.40 -12.85
CA ALA A 13 21.52 -28.44 -11.80
C ALA A 13 23.02 -28.42 -11.54
N ARG A 14 23.66 -29.59 -11.38
CA ARG A 14 25.12 -29.71 -11.18
C ARG A 14 25.93 -29.15 -12.35
N ARG A 15 25.47 -29.36 -13.60
CA ARG A 15 26.12 -28.77 -14.79
C ARG A 15 26.00 -27.24 -14.80
N ARG A 16 24.83 -26.68 -14.49
CA ARG A 16 24.62 -25.22 -14.40
C ARG A 16 25.47 -24.59 -13.30
N ALA A 17 25.46 -25.15 -12.09
CA ALA A 17 26.29 -24.68 -10.99
C ALA A 17 27.79 -24.69 -11.34
N LYS A 18 28.28 -25.76 -11.99
CA LYS A 18 29.70 -25.86 -12.40
C LYS A 18 30.06 -24.88 -13.52
N ALA A 19 29.12 -24.52 -14.39
CA ALA A 19 29.31 -23.47 -15.40
C ALA A 19 29.34 -22.08 -14.75
N GLN A 20 28.42 -21.79 -13.83
CA GLN A 20 28.39 -20.54 -13.06
C GLN A 20 29.67 -20.35 -12.25
N GLN A 21 30.14 -21.38 -11.54
CA GLN A 21 31.39 -21.31 -10.78
C GLN A 21 32.61 -21.02 -11.66
N ARG A 22 32.66 -21.56 -12.89
CA ARG A 22 33.73 -21.22 -13.86
C ARG A 22 33.65 -19.78 -14.36
N ALA A 23 32.45 -19.26 -14.59
CA ALA A 23 32.26 -17.87 -14.98
C ALA A 23 32.66 -16.90 -13.86
N LEU A 24 32.33 -17.23 -12.60
CA LEU A 24 32.77 -16.45 -11.43
C LEU A 24 34.30 -16.45 -11.29
N LEU A 25 34.94 -17.62 -11.40
CA LEU A 25 36.42 -17.72 -11.35
C LEU A 25 37.10 -16.96 -12.49
N ALA A 26 36.51 -16.88 -13.68
CA ALA A 26 37.06 -16.09 -14.78
C ALA A 26 37.04 -14.58 -14.45
N LEU A 27 35.91 -14.08 -13.93
CA LEU A 27 35.79 -12.69 -13.49
C LEU A 27 36.76 -12.35 -12.34
N GLU A 28 36.92 -13.26 -11.37
CA GLU A 28 37.86 -13.08 -10.24
C GLU A 28 39.33 -12.94 -10.71
N LEU A 29 39.72 -13.67 -11.77
CA LEU A 29 41.06 -13.59 -12.38
C LEU A 29 41.29 -12.28 -13.14
N GLU A 30 40.23 -11.70 -13.70
CA GLU A 30 40.24 -10.40 -14.38
C GLU A 30 40.17 -9.22 -13.38
N GLY A 31 40.07 -9.48 -12.07
CA GLY A 31 39.97 -8.45 -11.03
C GLY A 31 38.54 -7.97 -10.77
N PHE A 32 37.52 -8.66 -11.28
CA PHE A 32 36.11 -8.32 -11.11
C PHE A 32 35.41 -9.26 -10.10
N VAL A 33 34.48 -8.70 -9.33
CA VAL A 33 33.53 -9.41 -8.48
C VAL A 33 32.14 -9.33 -9.12
N ALA A 34 31.46 -10.45 -9.25
CA ALA A 34 30.12 -10.48 -9.83
C ALA A 34 29.04 -10.20 -8.76
N LEU A 35 28.39 -9.04 -8.83
CA LEU A 35 27.17 -8.79 -8.04
C LEU A 35 25.98 -9.44 -8.74
N THR A 36 25.26 -10.31 -8.03
CA THR A 36 24.06 -10.97 -8.52
C THR A 36 22.82 -10.52 -7.74
N LEU A 37 21.88 -9.90 -8.46
CA LEU A 37 20.59 -9.44 -7.97
C LEU A 37 19.50 -10.44 -8.37
N HIS A 38 18.86 -11.06 -7.38
CA HIS A 38 17.70 -11.92 -7.59
C HIS A 38 16.42 -11.13 -7.30
N THR A 39 15.51 -11.06 -8.28
CA THR A 39 14.16 -10.51 -8.11
C THR A 39 13.12 -11.64 -8.28
N VAL A 40 11.84 -11.33 -8.09
CA VAL A 40 10.75 -12.31 -8.26
C VAL A 40 10.63 -12.80 -9.72
N THR A 41 11.01 -11.97 -10.68
CA THR A 41 10.82 -12.23 -12.13
C THR A 41 12.12 -12.43 -12.90
N ALA A 42 13.27 -12.02 -12.35
CA ALA A 42 14.55 -12.01 -13.06
C ALA A 42 15.74 -12.30 -12.15
N THR A 43 16.89 -12.59 -12.75
CA THR A 43 18.19 -12.54 -12.09
C THR A 43 19.13 -11.74 -12.98
N LEU A 44 19.76 -10.72 -12.41
CA LEU A 44 20.72 -9.85 -13.09
C LEU A 44 22.08 -10.05 -12.45
N THR A 45 23.11 -10.30 -13.25
CA THR A 45 24.50 -10.40 -12.80
C THR A 45 25.31 -9.30 -13.46
N VAL A 46 26.02 -8.50 -12.67
CA VAL A 46 26.84 -7.37 -13.12
C VAL A 46 28.27 -7.59 -12.65
N PRO A 47 29.29 -7.60 -13.53
CA PRO A 47 30.69 -7.60 -13.13
C PRO A 47 31.08 -6.20 -12.66
N ILE A 48 31.79 -6.12 -11.52
CA ILE A 48 32.23 -4.86 -10.91
C ILE A 48 33.68 -5.02 -10.45
N GLU A 49 34.53 -4.02 -10.66
CA GLU A 49 35.92 -4.05 -10.21
C GLU A 49 36.02 -4.30 -8.70
N ARG A 50 36.95 -5.17 -8.31
CA ARG A 50 37.07 -5.66 -6.93
C ARG A 50 37.32 -4.57 -5.90
N GLU A 51 38.01 -3.50 -6.29
CA GLU A 51 38.33 -2.36 -5.41
C GLU A 51 37.07 -1.57 -5.02
N VAL A 52 36.14 -1.37 -5.96
CA VAL A 52 34.90 -0.62 -5.74
C VAL A 52 33.73 -1.54 -5.32
N GLY A 53 33.85 -2.85 -5.56
CA GLY A 53 32.76 -3.83 -5.40
C GLY A 53 32.11 -3.85 -4.00
N ALA A 54 32.86 -3.59 -2.93
CA ALA A 54 32.30 -3.47 -1.58
C ALA A 54 31.40 -2.22 -1.44
N GLN A 55 31.89 -1.06 -1.87
CA GLN A 55 31.16 0.21 -1.83
C GLN A 55 29.90 0.16 -2.71
N VAL A 56 29.97 -0.47 -3.89
CA VAL A 56 28.79 -0.66 -4.75
C VAL A 56 27.79 -1.63 -4.12
N ALA A 57 28.26 -2.71 -3.47
CA ALA A 57 27.37 -3.64 -2.78
C ALA A 57 26.62 -2.98 -1.61
N ASP A 58 27.29 -2.12 -0.83
CA ASP A 58 26.67 -1.45 0.31
C ASP A 58 25.75 -0.30 -0.09
N THR A 59 26.12 0.53 -1.07
CA THR A 59 25.21 1.56 -1.62
C THR A 59 23.96 0.93 -2.27
N LEU A 60 24.09 -0.19 -3.00
CA LEU A 60 22.93 -0.94 -3.50
C LEU A 60 22.06 -1.51 -2.38
N ARG A 61 22.66 -2.03 -1.29
CA ARG A 61 21.89 -2.50 -0.12
C ARG A 61 21.09 -1.36 0.52
N GLU A 62 21.66 -0.18 0.63
CA GLU A 62 20.99 1.00 1.20
C GLU A 62 19.86 1.48 0.31
N ALA A 63 20.10 1.69 -0.99
CA ALA A 63 19.08 2.08 -1.96
C ALA A 63 17.90 1.07 -2.01
N LEU A 64 18.19 -0.24 -1.97
CA LEU A 64 17.15 -1.28 -1.93
C LEU A 64 16.39 -1.31 -0.59
N ARG A 65 17.03 -0.98 0.53
CA ARG A 65 16.35 -0.84 1.84
C ARG A 65 15.44 0.37 1.85
N GLU A 66 15.90 1.50 1.33
CA GLU A 66 15.11 2.73 1.20
C GLU A 66 13.91 2.53 0.27
N ARG A 67 14.11 1.98 -0.94
CA ARG A 67 13.01 1.70 -1.86
C ARG A 67 11.98 0.74 -1.25
N ARG A 68 12.42 -0.25 -0.46
CA ARG A 68 11.51 -1.14 0.29
C ARG A 68 10.73 -0.41 1.39
N ARG A 69 11.32 0.59 2.05
CA ARG A 69 10.61 1.45 3.03
C ARG A 69 9.58 2.31 2.31
N ALA A 70 9.95 2.98 1.22
CA ALA A 70 9.04 3.78 0.40
C ALA A 70 7.84 2.98 -0.12
N LEU A 71 8.08 1.79 -0.71
CA LEU A 71 7.01 0.89 -1.15
C LEU A 71 6.10 0.43 0.00
N LYS A 72 6.64 0.27 1.22
CA LYS A 72 5.84 -0.08 2.40
C LYS A 72 4.99 1.09 2.88
N THR A 73 5.48 2.33 2.82
CA THR A 73 4.71 3.53 3.16
C THR A 73 3.63 3.79 2.11
N GLU A 74 3.97 3.73 0.81
CA GLU A 74 3.03 3.80 -0.32
C GLU A 74 1.90 2.77 -0.16
N ALA A 75 2.24 1.49 0.08
CA ALA A 75 1.24 0.44 0.31
C ALA A 75 0.41 0.62 1.59
N THR A 76 0.88 1.39 2.57
CA THR A 76 0.13 1.71 3.79
C THR A 76 -0.80 2.90 3.55
N GLN A 77 -0.37 3.90 2.79
CA GLN A 77 -1.21 5.01 2.32
C GLN A 77 -2.36 4.49 1.46
N LEU A 78 -2.07 3.70 0.42
CA LEU A 78 -3.09 3.10 -0.45
C LEU A 78 -4.14 2.25 0.30
N ARG A 79 -3.79 1.66 1.46
CA ARG A 79 -4.75 0.96 2.33
C ARG A 79 -5.63 1.92 3.14
N ARG A 80 -5.08 3.03 3.62
CA ARG A 80 -5.84 4.10 4.29
C ARG A 80 -6.75 4.79 3.29
N ASP A 81 -6.20 5.27 2.18
CA ASP A 81 -6.92 5.93 1.10
C ASP A 81 -8.00 4.99 0.53
N GLY A 82 -7.70 3.70 0.33
CA GLY A 82 -8.68 2.69 -0.09
C GLY A 82 -9.80 2.47 0.92
N GLY A 83 -9.49 2.48 2.22
CA GLY A 83 -10.49 2.40 3.30
C GLY A 83 -11.33 3.67 3.41
N GLU A 84 -10.72 4.85 3.38
CA GLU A 84 -11.40 6.15 3.43
C GLU A 84 -12.29 6.37 2.20
N ASN A 85 -11.88 5.91 1.02
CA ASN A 85 -12.72 5.91 -0.18
C ASN A 85 -13.87 4.89 -0.11
N ALA A 86 -13.71 3.77 0.60
CA ALA A 86 -14.82 2.87 0.90
C ALA A 86 -15.83 3.55 1.85
N TYR A 87 -15.37 4.10 2.99
CA TYR A 87 -16.22 4.85 3.91
C TYR A 87 -16.95 6.02 3.23
N ARG A 88 -16.27 6.78 2.35
CA ARG A 88 -16.91 7.86 1.58
C ARG A 88 -17.95 7.35 0.58
N ARG A 89 -17.74 6.18 -0.04
CA ARG A 89 -18.77 5.54 -0.88
C ARG A 89 -19.98 5.08 -0.06
N ASP A 90 -19.75 4.51 1.11
CA ASP A 90 -20.84 4.04 1.96
C ASP A 90 -21.64 5.21 2.56
N TYR A 91 -20.97 6.30 2.97
CA TYR A 91 -21.65 7.54 3.38
C TYR A 91 -22.32 8.30 2.23
N ALA A 92 -21.79 8.27 1.01
CA ALA A 92 -22.46 8.86 -0.16
C ALA A 92 -23.61 7.99 -0.70
N ARG A 93 -23.65 6.69 -0.31
CA ARG A 93 -24.74 5.76 -0.62
C ARG A 93 -25.82 5.74 0.47
N ALA A 94 -25.49 6.13 1.69
CA ALA A 94 -26.49 6.58 2.66
C ALA A 94 -27.10 7.88 2.12
N GLU A 95 -28.22 7.76 1.40
CA GLU A 95 -28.89 8.92 0.80
C GLU A 95 -29.13 10.01 1.85
N PRO A 96 -28.98 11.30 1.48
CA PRO A 96 -29.54 12.36 2.29
C PRO A 96 -31.05 12.16 2.30
N VAL A 97 -31.59 11.64 3.41
CA VAL A 97 -33.03 11.47 3.61
C VAL A 97 -33.68 12.82 3.31
N ALA A 98 -34.41 12.87 2.20
CA ALA A 98 -35.05 14.10 1.76
C ALA A 98 -35.93 14.62 2.90
N PRO A 99 -35.84 15.92 3.26
CA PRO A 99 -36.70 16.47 4.29
C PRO A 99 -38.16 16.22 3.88
N PRO A 100 -39.02 15.78 4.82
CA PRO A 100 -40.38 15.37 4.48
C PRO A 100 -41.11 16.53 3.80
N SER A 101 -41.60 16.27 2.58
CA SER A 101 -42.38 17.24 1.82
C SER A 101 -43.50 17.78 2.68
N THR A 102 -43.43 19.06 3.05
CA THR A 102 -44.49 19.74 3.78
C THR A 102 -45.78 19.64 2.94
N PRO A 103 -46.87 19.02 3.45
CA PRO A 103 -48.11 18.97 2.71
C PRO A 103 -48.62 20.40 2.53
N THR A 104 -48.95 20.74 1.28
CA THR A 104 -49.50 22.03 0.88
C THR A 104 -50.63 22.46 1.81
N ALA A 105 -50.48 23.61 2.47
CA ALA A 105 -51.50 24.16 3.35
C ALA A 105 -52.71 24.65 2.55
N SER A 106 -53.63 23.74 2.23
CA SER A 106 -55.00 24.08 1.84
C SER A 106 -55.72 24.59 3.10
N SER A 107 -55.73 25.91 3.30
CA SER A 107 -56.56 26.56 4.30
C SER A 107 -58.03 26.49 3.88
N PRO A 108 -58.92 26.01 4.76
CA PRO A 108 -60.15 26.79 5.00
C PRO A 108 -60.56 26.84 6.48
N PHE A 109 -61.00 28.03 6.91
CA PHE A 109 -61.89 28.30 8.06
C PHE A 109 -61.37 28.02 9.50
N GLY A 110 -61.86 28.82 10.47
CA GLY A 110 -62.07 28.35 11.84
C GLY A 110 -61.44 29.16 12.97
N ASP A 111 -62.12 30.25 13.35
CA ASP A 111 -62.20 30.89 14.67
C ASP A 111 -61.30 30.49 15.87
N SER A 112 -60.73 31.53 16.48
CA SER A 112 -60.89 31.97 17.89
C SER A 112 -60.68 31.00 19.08
N SER A 113 -59.80 31.46 20.00
CA SER A 113 -59.72 31.10 21.44
C SER A 113 -59.17 29.72 21.81
N ALA A 114 -58.43 29.52 22.91
CA ALA A 114 -57.70 30.45 23.80
C ALA A 114 -56.66 29.63 24.59
N LEU A 115 -55.51 30.23 24.95
CA LEU A 115 -54.57 29.66 25.92
C LEU A 115 -54.30 30.70 27.03
N PRO A 116 -54.51 30.36 28.33
CA PRO A 116 -54.18 31.26 29.43
C PRO A 116 -52.67 31.31 29.70
N LEU A 117 -52.26 32.43 30.29
CA LEU A 117 -50.87 32.83 30.62
C LEU A 117 -50.41 32.29 32.02
N PRO A 118 -49.18 32.57 32.52
CA PRO A 118 -48.38 31.68 33.37
C PRO A 118 -48.55 31.98 34.89
N PRO A 119 -47.74 31.41 35.80
CA PRO A 119 -46.37 31.92 36.11
C PRO A 119 -45.32 30.77 36.12
N ASP A 120 -44.01 30.96 36.32
CA ASP A 120 -43.16 32.14 36.63
C ASP A 120 -41.79 31.96 35.90
N GLY A 121 -40.64 32.60 36.16
CA GLY A 121 -40.19 33.61 37.14
C GLY A 121 -38.66 33.60 37.28
N ALA A 122 -37.96 34.51 36.58
CA ALA A 122 -36.53 34.82 36.79
C ALA A 122 -36.15 36.12 36.04
N PRO A 123 -35.89 37.26 36.74
CA PRO A 123 -35.42 38.48 36.09
C PRO A 123 -33.93 38.41 35.71
N ALA A 124 -33.56 39.18 34.69
CA ALA A 124 -32.22 39.30 34.12
C ALA A 124 -31.44 40.53 34.65
N LEU A 125 -30.28 40.79 34.04
CA LEU A 125 -29.36 41.94 34.19
C LEU A 125 -28.35 41.77 35.36
N GLN A 126 -27.02 41.84 35.21
CA GLN A 126 -26.08 42.56 34.33
C GLN A 126 -26.03 44.10 34.47
N SER A 127 -24.81 44.58 34.73
CA SER A 127 -24.32 45.98 34.79
C SER A 127 -24.50 46.68 36.14
#